data_AF-A0A842XSV2-F1
#
_entry.id   AF-A0A842XSV2-F1
#
_cell.length_a   1.000
_cell.length_b   1.000
_cell.length_c   1.000
_cell.angle_alpha   90.00
_cell.angle_beta   90.00
_cell.angle_gamma   90.00
#
_symmetry.space_group_name_H-M   'P 1'
#
loop_
_entity.id
_entity.type
_entity.pdbx_description
1 polymer ?
#
loop_
_entity_poly.entity_id
_entity_poly.type
_entity_poly.pdbx_seq_one_letter_code
_entity_poly.pdbx_strand_id
1 'polypeptide(L)'
;MKVIKPAKLTEGATIGIVSPSGFSEPFGLGQAINYLRSLNYKVVLGECTKNVTRRGFSSGKDEHRAKSLVDMFANEDVDAIFASRGGYGAMRILDLLDFDIIKSNPKIFIGYSDITTLHIAIHQRTGLVTFHGPSVEGYAGDNPERDPATGKENIDRALEFLSRAEPWGKIDNPPNGMLLRTVVHGKARGKIVGGNLSMVVHTLGTDDSIDTEGKILFFEDVYVSEYDIERLLMHMHLARKLQVTAGIIFGQISKIPKMDLPRPSLEEVIQDTIGCLKNVPSYSGLCCGHGAMKLIIPEGVNASMNATNPSLVIEESPLKE
;
A
#
# COMPACT_ATOMS: atom_id res chain seq x y z
N MET A 1 -0.30 -18.71 8.98
CA MET A 1 -0.47 -17.75 10.09
C MET A 1 -1.94 -17.36 10.25
N LYS A 2 -2.44 -17.17 11.48
CA LYS A 2 -3.80 -16.69 11.75
C LYS A 2 -3.90 -15.21 11.35
N VAL A 3 -4.93 -14.84 10.61
CA VAL A 3 -5.17 -13.43 10.23
C VAL A 3 -5.78 -12.69 11.41
N ILE A 4 -5.29 -11.49 11.68
CA ILE A 4 -5.79 -10.57 12.70
C ILE A 4 -6.39 -9.36 11.98
N LYS A 5 -7.64 -9.03 12.26
CA LYS A 5 -8.34 -7.88 11.66
C LYS A 5 -8.46 -6.76 12.70
N PRO A 6 -8.07 -5.52 12.39
CA PRO A 6 -8.30 -4.40 13.28
C PRO A 6 -9.79 -4.03 13.32
N ALA A 7 -10.20 -3.30 14.37
CA ALA A 7 -11.55 -2.74 14.44
C ALA A 7 -11.75 -1.68 13.35
N LYS A 8 -12.98 -1.54 12.85
CA LYS A 8 -13.35 -0.49 11.90
C LYS A 8 -13.21 0.88 12.52
N LEU A 9 -12.99 1.88 11.68
CA LEU A 9 -12.94 3.28 12.08
C LEU A 9 -14.36 3.77 12.40
N THR A 10 -14.54 4.36 13.58
CA THR A 10 -15.81 4.94 14.02
C THR A 10 -15.78 6.47 13.98
N GLU A 11 -16.95 7.09 13.98
CA GLU A 11 -17.05 8.54 14.16
C GLU A 11 -16.39 8.96 15.48
N GLY A 12 -15.66 10.08 15.48
CA GLY A 12 -14.96 10.58 16.67
C GLY A 12 -13.68 9.83 17.05
N ALA A 13 -13.28 8.82 16.27
CA ALA A 13 -12.06 8.04 16.48
C ALA A 13 -10.80 8.91 16.49
N THR A 14 -9.76 8.41 17.16
CA THR A 14 -8.44 9.02 17.21
C THR A 14 -7.53 8.40 16.16
N ILE A 15 -7.05 9.24 15.24
CA ILE A 15 -6.08 8.88 14.22
C ILE A 15 -4.68 9.32 14.68
N GLY A 16 -3.82 8.34 14.91
CA GLY A 16 -2.38 8.53 15.07
C GLY A 16 -1.71 8.73 13.71
N ILE A 17 -0.94 9.81 13.54
CA ILE A 17 -0.17 10.07 12.31
C ILE A 17 1.32 9.96 12.61
N VAL A 18 2.01 9.12 11.83
CA VAL A 18 3.43 8.83 12.00
C VAL A 18 4.18 8.95 10.68
N SER A 19 5.44 9.37 10.73
CA SER A 19 6.33 9.47 9.56
C SER A 19 7.38 8.36 9.66
N PRO A 20 7.06 7.08 9.41
CA PRO A 20 8.02 5.99 9.61
C PRO A 20 9.07 5.92 8.48
N SER A 21 8.96 6.78 7.46
CA SER A 21 9.82 6.81 6.26
C SER A 21 10.35 8.24 6.02
N GLY A 22 10.00 8.87 4.90
CA GLY A 22 10.38 10.22 4.53
C GLY A 22 9.77 11.29 5.44
N PHE A 23 10.44 12.44 5.52
CA PHE A 23 9.92 13.61 6.24
C PHE A 23 8.73 14.22 5.50
N SER A 24 7.71 14.66 6.23
CA SER A 24 6.58 15.35 5.63
C SER A 24 6.85 16.80 5.31
N GLU A 25 6.17 17.33 4.30
CA GLU A 25 6.10 18.75 4.03
C GLU A 25 5.09 19.41 5.00
N PRO A 26 5.50 20.41 5.81
CA PRO A 26 4.65 20.99 6.86
C PRO A 26 3.28 21.49 6.38
N PHE A 27 3.22 22.16 5.23
CA PHE A 27 1.99 22.78 4.75
C PHE A 27 0.96 21.74 4.33
N GLY A 28 1.35 20.77 3.48
CA GLY A 28 0.49 19.67 3.05
C GLY A 28 0.01 18.81 4.23
N LEU A 29 0.91 18.52 5.18
CA LEU A 29 0.56 17.80 6.40
C LEU A 29 -0.46 18.57 7.25
N GLY A 30 -0.27 19.88 7.43
CA GLY A 30 -1.18 20.74 8.19
C GLY A 30 -2.59 20.80 7.58
N GLN A 31 -2.68 20.90 6.25
CA GLN A 31 -3.96 20.87 5.54
C GLN A 31 -4.72 19.56 5.77
N ALA A 32 -4.02 18.44 5.64
CA ALA A 32 -4.60 17.11 5.86
C ALA A 32 -5.07 16.90 7.30
N ILE A 33 -4.27 17.34 8.29
CA ILE A 33 -4.65 17.26 9.71
C ILE A 33 -5.91 18.09 9.99
N ASN A 34 -5.98 19.31 9.46
CA ASN A 34 -7.14 20.16 9.62
C ASN A 34 -8.38 19.56 8.95
N TYR A 35 -8.19 18.90 7.81
CA TYR A 35 -9.27 18.18 7.13
C TYR A 35 -9.81 17.03 8.00
N LEU A 36 -8.94 16.15 8.51
CA LEU A 36 -9.37 15.04 9.38
C LEU A 36 -10.11 15.56 10.63
N ARG A 37 -9.62 16.65 11.24
CA ARG A 37 -10.31 17.30 12.36
C ARG A 37 -11.67 17.89 11.99
N SER A 38 -11.81 18.43 10.77
CA SER A 38 -13.10 18.95 10.27
C SER A 38 -14.14 17.84 10.08
N LEU A 39 -13.70 16.59 9.91
CA LEU A 39 -14.53 15.39 9.90
C LEU A 39 -14.78 14.80 11.30
N ASN A 40 -14.53 15.56 12.36
CA ASN A 40 -14.72 15.17 13.77
C ASN A 40 -13.77 14.08 14.29
N TYR A 41 -12.68 13.74 13.57
CA TYR A 41 -11.64 12.86 14.11
C TYR A 41 -10.70 13.60 15.06
N LYS A 42 -10.24 12.90 16.10
CA LYS A 42 -9.11 13.36 16.91
C LYS A 42 -7.82 12.98 16.21
N VAL A 43 -6.78 13.82 16.33
CA VAL A 43 -5.49 13.57 15.68
C VAL A 43 -4.36 13.65 16.70
N VAL A 44 -3.58 12.57 16.80
CA VAL A 44 -2.35 12.48 17.61
C VAL A 44 -1.17 12.33 16.67
N LEU A 45 -0.09 13.08 16.89
CA LEU A 45 1.10 13.06 16.02
C LEU A 45 2.26 12.36 16.73
N GLY A 46 2.92 11.46 16.03
CA GLY A 46 4.19 10.88 16.48
C GLY A 46 5.28 11.95 16.56
N GLU A 47 6.31 11.72 17.38
CA GLU A 47 7.39 12.68 17.66
C GLU A 47 8.00 13.27 16.38
N CYS A 48 8.42 12.42 15.44
CA CYS A 48 9.04 12.84 14.18
C CYS A 48 8.09 13.63 13.28
N THR A 49 6.79 13.30 13.31
CA THR A 49 5.74 13.96 12.52
C THR A 49 5.41 15.32 13.10
N LYS A 50 5.20 15.40 14.43
CA LYS A 50 4.90 16.62 15.16
C LYS A 50 5.98 17.68 14.98
N ASN A 51 7.23 17.25 15.08
CA ASN A 51 8.40 18.14 15.01
C ASN A 51 8.95 18.30 13.59
N VAL A 52 8.34 17.64 12.60
CA VAL A 52 8.78 17.59 11.19
C VAL A 52 10.30 17.39 11.07
N THR A 53 10.82 16.43 11.83
CA THR A 53 12.27 16.21 11.88
C THR A 53 12.80 15.70 10.54
N ARG A 54 14.10 15.90 10.31
CA ARG A 54 14.78 15.43 9.08
C ARG A 54 16.13 14.84 9.43
N ARG A 55 16.46 13.70 8.83
CA ARG A 55 17.79 13.11 8.86
C ARG A 55 18.07 12.37 7.54
N GLY A 56 18.92 12.96 6.70
CA GLY A 56 19.14 12.49 5.34
C GLY A 56 17.83 12.42 4.57
N PHE A 57 17.54 11.26 3.97
CA PHE A 57 16.30 11.01 3.20
C PHE A 57 15.08 10.61 4.07
N SER A 58 15.22 10.58 5.40
CA SER A 58 14.18 10.10 6.32
C SER A 58 13.69 11.19 7.29
N SER A 59 12.56 10.93 7.95
CA SER A 59 11.91 11.85 8.90
C SER A 59 12.61 11.98 10.26
N GLY A 60 13.72 11.27 10.50
CA GLY A 60 14.39 11.30 11.79
C GLY A 60 15.34 10.12 12.00
N LYS A 61 15.88 10.00 13.21
CA LYS A 61 16.67 8.82 13.60
C LYS A 61 15.79 7.56 13.57
N ASP A 62 16.40 6.43 13.27
CA ASP A 62 15.69 5.17 13.03
C ASP A 62 14.96 4.72 14.31
N GLU A 63 15.60 4.88 15.46
CA GLU A 63 15.06 4.57 16.77
C GLU A 63 13.84 5.43 17.11
N HIS A 64 13.86 6.72 16.74
CA HIS A 64 12.75 7.64 17.00
C HIS A 64 11.55 7.33 16.10
N ARG A 65 11.80 6.96 14.83
CA ARG A 65 10.75 6.56 13.88
C ARG A 65 10.11 5.24 14.28
N ALA A 66 10.93 4.25 14.66
CA ALA A 66 10.46 2.96 15.17
C ALA A 66 9.64 3.14 16.44
N LYS A 67 10.17 3.87 17.43
CA LYS A 67 9.46 4.17 18.68
C LYS A 67 8.14 4.90 18.42
N SER A 68 8.13 5.90 17.55
CA SER A 68 6.89 6.64 17.23
C SER A 68 5.81 5.72 16.66
N LEU A 69 6.17 4.72 15.84
CA LEU A 69 5.22 3.76 15.30
C LEU A 69 4.71 2.81 16.39
N VAL A 70 5.63 2.21 17.16
CA VAL A 70 5.29 1.27 18.24
C VAL A 70 4.45 1.94 19.33
N ASP A 71 4.77 3.18 19.70
CA ASP A 71 4.00 3.96 20.68
C ASP A 71 2.54 4.17 20.22
N MET A 72 2.29 4.39 18.92
CA MET A 72 0.92 4.52 18.41
C MET A 72 0.15 3.21 18.46
N PHE A 73 0.82 2.07 18.23
CA PHE A 73 0.22 0.77 18.45
C PHE A 73 -0.10 0.54 19.93
N ALA A 74 0.83 0.88 20.83
CA ALA A 74 0.65 0.70 22.27
C ALA A 74 -0.38 1.67 22.91
N ASN A 75 -0.61 2.84 22.32
CA ASN A 75 -1.49 3.87 22.90
C ASN A 75 -2.97 3.49 22.81
N GLU A 76 -3.60 3.10 23.90
CA GLU A 76 -5.02 2.68 23.95
C GLU A 76 -6.03 3.74 23.44
N ASP A 77 -5.66 5.04 23.44
CA ASP A 77 -6.51 6.12 22.93
C ASP A 77 -6.50 6.25 21.39
N VAL A 78 -5.62 5.53 20.69
CA VAL A 78 -5.47 5.58 19.22
C VAL A 78 -6.19 4.41 18.57
N ASP A 79 -7.11 4.68 17.64
CA ASP A 79 -7.91 3.67 16.95
C ASP A 79 -7.29 3.25 15.60
N ALA A 80 -6.63 4.19 14.92
CA ALA A 80 -6.02 3.98 13.61
C ALA A 80 -4.70 4.73 13.46
N ILE A 81 -3.80 4.19 12.66
CA ILE A 81 -2.45 4.69 12.42
C ILE A 81 -2.26 4.96 10.93
N PHE A 82 -2.05 6.21 10.58
CA PHE A 82 -1.87 6.65 9.20
C PHE A 82 -0.41 7.08 9.01
N ALA A 83 0.24 6.52 7.99
CA ALA A 83 1.53 7.02 7.55
C ALA A 83 1.35 8.44 6.98
N SER A 84 2.19 9.38 7.41
CA SER A 84 2.13 10.76 6.91
C SER A 84 2.46 10.80 5.42
N ARG A 85 3.47 10.02 5.01
CA ARG A 85 3.91 9.75 3.63
C ARG A 85 4.80 8.51 3.57
N GLY A 86 5.05 8.02 2.36
CA GLY A 86 6.17 7.13 2.07
C GLY A 86 7.50 7.89 1.94
N GLY A 87 8.36 7.48 1.01
CA GLY A 87 9.66 8.11 0.77
C GLY A 87 10.79 7.11 0.89
N TYR A 88 11.67 7.29 1.88
CA TYR A 88 12.77 6.39 2.12
C TYR A 88 13.00 6.19 3.63
N GLY A 89 13.17 4.93 4.03
CA GLY A 89 13.70 4.56 5.34
C GLY A 89 12.81 3.67 6.17
N ALA A 90 11.63 3.27 5.68
CA ALA A 90 10.75 2.31 6.36
C ALA A 90 11.47 0.96 6.59
N MET A 91 12.22 0.48 5.59
CA MET A 91 13.02 -0.74 5.73
C MET A 91 14.07 -0.67 6.86
N ARG A 92 14.60 0.52 7.15
CA ARG A 92 15.67 0.70 8.15
C ARG A 92 15.20 0.53 9.59
N ILE A 93 13.89 0.52 9.82
CA ILE A 93 13.34 0.41 11.18
C ILE A 93 12.80 -0.98 11.50
N LEU A 94 12.80 -1.93 10.55
CA LEU A 94 12.18 -3.24 10.73
C LEU A 94 12.71 -3.99 11.96
N ASP A 95 14.03 -4.03 12.14
CA ASP A 95 14.68 -4.71 13.28
C ASP A 95 14.52 -3.96 14.62
N LEU A 96 13.97 -2.74 14.58
CA LEU A 96 13.74 -1.90 15.77
C LEU A 96 12.27 -1.95 16.23
N LEU A 97 11.38 -2.59 15.47
CA LEU A 97 9.96 -2.68 15.82
C LEU A 97 9.71 -3.82 16.80
N ASP A 98 8.93 -3.53 17.83
CA ASP A 98 8.37 -4.53 18.72
C ASP A 98 7.07 -5.07 18.10
N PHE A 99 7.18 -6.20 17.40
CA PHE A 99 6.05 -6.84 16.74
C PHE A 99 5.07 -7.51 17.72
N ASP A 100 5.49 -7.81 18.96
CA ASP A 100 4.58 -8.34 19.98
C ASP A 100 3.62 -7.26 20.49
N ILE A 101 4.11 -6.01 20.64
CA ILE A 101 3.25 -4.85 20.90
C ILE A 101 2.27 -4.63 19.75
N ILE A 102 2.74 -4.65 18.49
CA ILE A 102 1.87 -4.48 17.31
C ILE A 102 0.79 -5.56 17.25
N LYS A 103 1.18 -6.83 17.47
CA LYS A 103 0.26 -7.98 17.44
C LYS A 103 -0.77 -7.95 18.56
N SER A 104 -0.38 -7.49 19.75
CA SER A 104 -1.26 -7.40 20.92
C SER A 104 -2.23 -6.22 20.86
N ASN A 105 -1.92 -5.20 20.04
CA ASN A 105 -2.72 -4.00 19.86
C ASN A 105 -3.11 -3.78 18.38
N PRO A 106 -3.90 -4.67 17.78
CA PRO A 106 -4.19 -4.60 16.35
C PRO A 106 -5.03 -3.37 16.01
N LYS A 107 -4.47 -2.49 15.17
CA LYS A 107 -5.09 -1.24 14.72
C LYS A 107 -5.01 -1.12 13.21
N ILE A 108 -5.87 -0.30 12.63
CA ILE A 108 -5.76 0.07 11.21
C ILE A 108 -4.38 0.68 11.00
N PHE A 109 -3.61 0.14 10.06
CA PHE A 109 -2.37 0.77 9.58
C PHE A 109 -2.47 0.99 8.07
N ILE A 110 -2.41 2.26 7.65
CA ILE A 110 -2.58 2.64 6.25
C ILE A 110 -1.41 3.48 5.72
N GLY A 111 -1.02 3.19 4.48
CA GLY A 111 -0.02 3.91 3.71
C GLY A 111 0.31 3.16 2.41
N TYR A 112 1.24 3.67 1.60
CA TYR A 112 1.65 3.05 0.34
C TYR A 112 3.12 3.41 0.03
N SER A 113 3.66 2.99 -1.13
CA SER A 113 5.05 3.26 -1.52
C SER A 113 6.05 2.54 -0.59
N ASP A 114 7.07 3.23 -0.08
CA ASP A 114 8.06 2.71 0.89
C ASP A 114 7.42 2.00 2.11
N ILE A 115 6.20 2.41 2.50
CA ILE A 115 5.42 1.79 3.58
C ILE A 115 5.06 0.33 3.30
N THR A 116 5.11 -0.11 2.03
CA THR A 116 4.96 -1.52 1.64
C THR A 116 5.87 -2.45 2.46
N THR A 117 7.08 -2.02 2.80
CA THR A 117 7.99 -2.83 3.64
C THR A 117 7.42 -3.09 5.04
N LEU A 118 6.76 -2.08 5.62
CA LEU A 118 6.08 -2.21 6.92
C LEU A 118 4.83 -3.07 6.79
N HIS A 119 4.05 -2.93 5.71
CA HIS A 119 2.89 -3.79 5.46
C HIS A 119 3.29 -5.26 5.41
N ILE A 120 4.32 -5.59 4.63
CA ILE A 120 4.84 -6.96 4.53
C ILE A 120 5.32 -7.45 5.90
N ALA A 121 6.19 -6.70 6.59
CA ALA A 121 6.75 -7.14 7.87
C ALA A 121 5.68 -7.30 8.95
N ILE A 122 4.78 -6.32 9.12
CA ILE A 122 3.67 -6.39 10.07
C ILE A 122 2.80 -7.60 9.76
N HIS A 123 2.43 -7.81 8.49
CA HIS A 123 1.61 -8.95 8.11
C HIS A 123 2.31 -10.28 8.38
N GLN A 124 3.58 -10.42 8.01
CA GLN A 124 4.33 -11.67 8.14
C GLN A 124 4.72 -12.01 9.58
N ARG A 125 4.92 -11.02 10.44
CA ARG A 125 5.27 -11.22 11.86
C ARG A 125 4.06 -11.40 12.76
N THR A 126 2.95 -10.74 12.43
CA THR A 126 1.79 -10.65 13.33
C THR A 126 0.53 -11.29 12.78
N GLY A 127 0.38 -11.37 11.46
CA GLY A 127 -0.85 -11.75 10.78
C GLY A 127 -1.87 -10.60 10.66
N LEU A 128 -1.54 -9.39 11.11
CA LEU A 128 -2.40 -8.22 11.04
C LEU A 128 -2.67 -7.82 9.58
N VAL A 129 -3.94 -7.53 9.29
CA VAL A 129 -4.38 -6.91 8.04
C VAL A 129 -3.99 -5.43 8.08
N THR A 130 -3.25 -5.00 7.06
CA THR A 130 -2.91 -3.60 6.83
C THR A 130 -3.51 -3.12 5.52
N PHE A 131 -3.43 -1.81 5.25
CA PHE A 131 -4.14 -1.20 4.15
C PHE A 131 -3.17 -0.44 3.25
N HIS A 132 -2.98 -0.94 2.02
CA HIS A 132 -2.32 -0.17 0.99
C HIS A 132 -3.29 0.91 0.50
N GLY A 133 -2.97 2.18 0.74
CA GLY A 133 -3.87 3.29 0.47
C GLY A 133 -3.23 4.66 0.66
N PRO A 134 -3.98 5.75 0.47
CA PRO A 134 -3.43 7.10 0.50
C PRO A 134 -2.78 7.41 1.86
N SER A 135 -1.62 8.06 1.82
CA SER A 135 -1.00 8.67 3.00
C SER A 135 -1.61 10.03 3.31
N VAL A 136 -1.46 10.52 4.54
CA VAL A 136 -2.07 11.78 5.00
C VAL A 136 -1.68 12.97 4.10
N GLU A 137 -0.40 13.13 3.79
CA GLU A 137 0.10 14.23 2.93
C GLU A 137 -0.43 14.16 1.50
N GLY A 138 -0.92 12.99 1.07
CA GLY A 138 -1.59 12.80 -0.21
C GLY A 138 -2.89 13.60 -0.34
N TYR A 139 -3.42 14.18 0.75
CA TYR A 139 -4.55 15.12 0.73
C TYR A 139 -4.31 16.30 -0.22
N ALA A 140 -3.09 16.84 -0.27
CA ALA A 140 -2.77 17.96 -1.16
C ALA A 140 -2.72 17.54 -2.65
N GLY A 141 -2.75 16.25 -2.93
CA GLY A 141 -2.53 15.68 -4.26
C GLY A 141 -1.05 15.68 -4.66
N ASP A 142 -0.70 14.86 -5.65
CA ASP A 142 0.66 14.81 -6.20
C ASP A 142 0.99 16.02 -7.09
N ASN A 143 -0.03 16.74 -7.54
CA ASN A 143 0.06 18.00 -8.27
C ASN A 143 -1.13 18.90 -7.92
N PRO A 144 -1.05 19.65 -6.81
CA PRO A 144 -2.16 20.45 -6.28
C PRO A 144 -2.68 21.51 -7.28
N GLU A 145 -1.82 21.98 -8.18
CA GLU A 145 -2.18 22.98 -9.19
C GLU A 145 -2.99 22.39 -10.35
N ARG A 146 -2.78 21.11 -10.67
CA ARG A 146 -3.47 20.43 -11.78
C ARG A 146 -4.66 19.59 -11.34
N ASP A 147 -4.63 19.08 -10.12
CA ASP A 147 -5.63 18.16 -9.61
C ASP A 147 -5.84 18.29 -8.09
N PRO A 148 -6.39 19.43 -7.62
CA PRO A 148 -6.56 19.70 -6.19
C PRO A 148 -7.63 18.82 -5.51
N ALA A 149 -8.54 18.21 -6.27
CA ALA A 149 -9.69 17.47 -5.72
C ALA A 149 -9.37 15.99 -5.44
N THR A 150 -8.52 15.36 -6.23
CA THR A 150 -8.24 13.91 -6.10
C THR A 150 -7.60 13.52 -4.78
N GLY A 151 -6.77 14.37 -4.19
CA GLY A 151 -6.13 14.09 -2.89
C GLY A 151 -7.16 13.88 -1.77
N LYS A 152 -8.12 14.82 -1.65
CA LYS A 152 -9.24 14.72 -0.71
C LYS A 152 -10.12 13.51 -0.99
N GLU A 153 -10.53 13.30 -2.24
CA GLU A 153 -11.39 12.18 -2.62
C GLU A 153 -10.77 10.81 -2.29
N ASN A 154 -9.45 10.69 -2.44
CA ASN A 154 -8.73 9.48 -2.03
C ASN A 154 -8.84 9.23 -0.52
N ILE A 155 -8.66 10.27 0.30
CA ILE A 155 -8.79 10.17 1.77
C ILE A 155 -10.24 9.82 2.15
N ASP A 156 -11.23 10.48 1.56
CA ASP A 156 -12.65 10.22 1.84
C ASP A 156 -13.03 8.78 1.58
N ARG A 157 -12.64 8.27 0.41
CA ARG A 157 -12.87 6.88 0.04
C ARG A 157 -12.16 5.92 0.99
N ALA A 158 -10.91 6.23 1.38
CA ALA A 158 -10.19 5.39 2.34
C ALA A 158 -10.94 5.34 3.69
N LEU A 159 -11.39 6.48 4.21
CA LEU A 159 -12.19 6.55 5.45
C LEU A 159 -13.53 5.81 5.33
N GLU A 160 -14.19 5.89 4.18
CA GLU A 160 -15.42 5.16 3.88
C GLU A 160 -15.20 3.64 3.94
N PHE A 161 -14.17 3.12 3.28
CA PHE A 161 -13.85 1.69 3.35
C PHE A 161 -13.40 1.26 4.75
N LEU A 162 -12.60 2.11 5.43
CA LEU A 162 -12.11 1.83 6.77
C LEU A 162 -13.19 1.86 7.85
N SER A 163 -14.37 2.41 7.58
CA SER A 163 -15.51 2.40 8.51
C SER A 163 -16.47 1.22 8.30
N ARG A 164 -16.12 0.25 7.45
CA ARG A 164 -16.97 -0.90 7.09
C ARG A 164 -16.37 -2.24 7.56
N ALA A 165 -17.08 -2.94 8.45
CA ALA A 165 -16.75 -4.31 8.87
C ALA A 165 -17.58 -5.38 8.12
N GLU A 166 -17.81 -5.16 6.82
CA GLU A 166 -18.47 -6.09 5.90
C GLU A 166 -17.53 -6.43 4.73
N PRO A 167 -17.82 -7.49 3.93
CA PRO A 167 -17.07 -7.74 2.71
C PRO A 167 -17.11 -6.53 1.77
N TRP A 168 -15.94 -6.02 1.36
CA TRP A 168 -15.86 -4.83 0.52
C TRP A 168 -16.34 -5.06 -0.93
N GLY A 169 -16.46 -6.32 -1.34
CA GLY A 169 -16.98 -6.66 -2.65
C GLY A 169 -16.04 -6.20 -3.76
N LYS A 170 -16.61 -5.77 -4.89
CA LYS A 170 -15.83 -5.41 -6.08
C LYS A 170 -15.10 -4.09 -5.86
N ILE A 171 -13.80 -4.08 -6.18
CA ILE A 171 -12.97 -2.87 -6.19
C ILE A 171 -12.93 -2.35 -7.62
N ASP A 172 -13.71 -1.29 -7.87
CA ASP A 172 -13.88 -0.72 -9.20
C ASP A 172 -12.94 0.46 -9.44
N ASN A 173 -12.37 0.51 -10.65
CA ASN A 173 -11.76 1.73 -11.16
C ASN A 173 -12.83 2.83 -11.28
N PRO A 174 -12.46 4.10 -11.09
CA PRO A 174 -13.37 5.21 -11.34
C PRO A 174 -13.74 5.30 -12.83
N PRO A 175 -14.85 5.95 -13.19
CA PRO A 175 -15.30 6.06 -14.59
C PRO A 175 -14.24 6.60 -15.56
N ASN A 176 -13.40 7.54 -15.10
CA ASN A 176 -12.29 8.12 -15.87
C ASN A 176 -10.92 7.48 -15.54
N GLY A 177 -10.94 6.28 -14.95
CA GLY A 177 -9.73 5.53 -14.58
C GLY A 177 -9.05 4.86 -15.77
N MET A 178 -7.96 4.16 -15.49
CA MET A 178 -7.26 3.36 -16.48
C MET A 178 -8.15 2.22 -16.99
N LEU A 179 -7.98 1.86 -18.26
CA LEU A 179 -8.57 0.65 -18.82
C LEU A 179 -7.87 -0.56 -18.24
N LEU A 180 -8.66 -1.53 -17.77
CA LEU A 180 -8.13 -2.82 -17.35
C LEU A 180 -7.75 -3.66 -18.58
N ARG A 181 -6.56 -4.24 -18.59
CA ARG A 181 -6.04 -5.03 -19.71
C ARG A 181 -5.61 -6.40 -19.25
N THR A 182 -6.17 -7.45 -19.84
CA THR A 182 -5.76 -8.82 -19.59
C THR A 182 -4.35 -9.08 -20.10
N VAL A 183 -3.53 -9.79 -19.31
CA VAL A 183 -2.19 -10.27 -19.67
C VAL A 183 -2.23 -11.80 -19.84
N VAL A 184 -2.81 -12.50 -18.85
CA VAL A 184 -3.09 -13.94 -18.90
C VAL A 184 -4.53 -14.16 -18.46
N HIS A 185 -5.35 -14.78 -19.32
CA HIS A 185 -6.74 -15.09 -19.02
C HIS A 185 -6.88 -16.09 -17.86
N GLY A 186 -8.01 -16.03 -17.17
CA GLY A 186 -8.36 -16.97 -16.12
C GLY A 186 -8.97 -16.31 -14.89
N LYS A 187 -9.17 -17.10 -13.85
CA LYS A 187 -9.71 -16.67 -12.55
C LYS A 187 -8.86 -17.26 -11.45
N ALA A 188 -8.70 -16.51 -10.37
CA ALA A 188 -7.93 -16.94 -9.22
C ALA A 188 -8.62 -16.52 -7.92
N ARG A 189 -8.30 -17.25 -6.85
CA ARG A 189 -8.75 -16.97 -5.49
C ARG A 189 -7.58 -17.21 -4.56
N GLY A 190 -7.39 -16.32 -3.59
CA GLY A 190 -6.32 -16.42 -2.62
C GLY A 190 -6.30 -15.19 -1.73
N LYS A 191 -5.37 -15.14 -0.78
CA LYS A 191 -5.14 -13.91 -0.02
C LYS A 191 -4.48 -12.86 -0.91
N ILE A 192 -4.93 -11.61 -0.86
CA ILE A 192 -4.28 -10.52 -1.59
C ILE A 192 -3.12 -9.92 -0.77
N VAL A 193 -1.94 -9.77 -1.37
CA VAL A 193 -0.75 -9.15 -0.76
C VAL A 193 0.06 -8.44 -1.84
N GLY A 194 0.89 -7.46 -1.51
CA GLY A 194 1.74 -6.82 -2.51
C GLY A 194 2.15 -5.40 -2.13
N GLY A 195 1.93 -4.47 -3.06
CA GLY A 195 2.24 -3.04 -2.89
C GLY A 195 3.24 -2.55 -3.92
N ASN A 196 4.18 -1.71 -3.48
CA ASN A 196 5.22 -1.17 -4.35
C ASN A 196 6.20 -2.28 -4.78
N LEU A 197 6.33 -2.53 -6.08
CA LEU A 197 7.10 -3.66 -6.62
C LEU A 197 8.59 -3.60 -6.22
N SER A 198 9.22 -2.44 -6.33
CA SER A 198 10.60 -2.24 -5.89
C SER A 198 10.78 -2.62 -4.41
N MET A 199 9.88 -2.17 -3.55
CA MET A 199 9.91 -2.52 -2.12
C MET A 199 9.66 -4.00 -1.86
N VAL A 200 8.70 -4.61 -2.58
CA VAL A 200 8.44 -6.06 -2.48
C VAL A 200 9.72 -6.84 -2.81
N VAL A 201 10.39 -6.50 -3.91
CA VAL A 201 11.64 -7.15 -4.33
C VAL A 201 12.76 -6.94 -3.31
N HIS A 202 12.85 -5.76 -2.69
CA HIS A 202 13.85 -5.50 -1.65
C HIS A 202 13.65 -6.31 -0.36
N THR A 203 12.47 -6.91 -0.14
CA THR A 203 12.27 -7.85 0.99
C THR A 203 12.83 -9.24 0.72
N LEU A 204 13.13 -9.60 -0.53
CA LEU A 204 13.57 -10.96 -0.86
C LEU A 204 14.90 -11.31 -0.17
N GLY A 205 14.94 -12.50 0.42
CA GLY A 205 16.12 -12.98 1.15
C GLY A 205 16.25 -12.46 2.58
N THR A 206 15.27 -11.70 3.08
CA THR A 206 15.17 -11.32 4.50
C THR A 206 14.15 -12.18 5.23
N ASP A 207 14.14 -12.11 6.56
CA ASP A 207 13.13 -12.77 7.38
C ASP A 207 11.71 -12.24 7.11
N ASP A 208 11.57 -11.05 6.52
CA ASP A 208 10.30 -10.44 6.10
C ASP A 208 10.05 -10.61 4.59
N SER A 209 10.76 -11.50 3.90
CA SER A 209 10.55 -11.78 2.47
C SER A 209 9.11 -12.18 2.19
N ILE A 210 8.41 -11.43 1.34
CA ILE A 210 7.01 -11.68 1.00
C ILE A 210 6.75 -13.16 0.67
N ASP A 211 5.76 -13.74 1.33
CA ASP A 211 5.21 -15.04 0.94
C ASP A 211 4.18 -14.82 -0.18
N THR A 212 4.35 -15.50 -1.30
CA THR A 212 3.52 -15.35 -2.51
C THR A 212 2.76 -16.62 -2.87
N GLU A 213 2.96 -17.72 -2.14
CA GLU A 213 2.42 -19.03 -2.50
C GLU A 213 0.90 -19.06 -2.38
N GLY A 214 0.21 -19.36 -3.47
CA GLY A 214 -1.26 -19.41 -3.54
C GLY A 214 -1.96 -18.06 -3.30
N LYS A 215 -1.23 -16.93 -3.39
CA LYS A 215 -1.77 -15.59 -3.14
C LYS A 215 -2.15 -14.87 -4.41
N ILE A 216 -2.93 -13.80 -4.30
CA ILE A 216 -3.11 -12.83 -5.37
C ILE A 216 -2.13 -11.71 -5.10
N LEU A 217 -1.21 -11.46 -6.03
CA LEU A 217 -0.26 -10.36 -5.92
C LEU A 217 -0.86 -9.11 -6.54
N PHE A 218 -0.64 -7.95 -5.92
CA PHE A 218 -0.85 -6.67 -6.58
C PHE A 218 0.42 -5.84 -6.58
N PHE A 219 0.76 -5.24 -7.72
CA PHE A 219 2.01 -4.48 -7.90
C PHE A 219 1.75 -3.12 -8.49
N GLU A 220 2.32 -2.09 -7.86
CA GLU A 220 2.39 -0.73 -8.37
C GLU A 220 3.82 -0.21 -8.25
N ASP A 221 4.19 0.84 -8.97
CA ASP A 221 5.50 1.47 -8.78
C ASP A 221 5.54 2.91 -9.28
N VAL A 222 6.62 3.64 -8.98
CA VAL A 222 6.79 5.04 -9.39
C VAL A 222 8.25 5.37 -9.65
N TYR A 223 8.51 6.29 -10.59
CA TYR A 223 9.86 6.77 -10.91
C TYR A 223 10.84 5.69 -11.39
N VAL A 224 10.31 4.57 -11.87
CA VAL A 224 11.08 3.46 -12.47
C VAL A 224 10.88 3.45 -13.99
N SER A 225 11.88 2.97 -14.72
CA SER A 225 11.78 2.74 -16.17
C SER A 225 11.15 1.38 -16.49
N GLU A 226 10.81 1.17 -17.75
CA GLU A 226 10.26 -0.09 -18.26
C GLU A 226 11.25 -1.25 -18.06
N TYR A 227 12.56 -1.04 -18.25
CA TYR A 227 13.56 -2.08 -17.98
C TYR A 227 13.78 -2.30 -16.48
N ASP A 228 13.54 -1.30 -15.62
CA ASP A 228 13.59 -1.50 -14.17
C ASP A 228 12.44 -2.43 -13.74
N ILE A 229 11.23 -2.19 -14.27
CA ILE A 229 10.09 -3.09 -14.08
C ILE A 229 10.42 -4.50 -14.57
N GLU A 230 10.97 -4.64 -15.78
CA GLU A 230 11.40 -5.94 -16.32
C GLU A 230 12.38 -6.63 -15.36
N ARG A 231 13.43 -5.94 -14.91
CA ARG A 231 14.43 -6.48 -13.97
C ARG A 231 13.82 -6.92 -12.64
N LEU A 232 12.92 -6.13 -12.09
CA LEU A 232 12.23 -6.43 -10.83
C LEU A 232 11.33 -7.68 -10.99
N LEU A 233 10.56 -7.76 -12.08
CA LEU A 233 9.73 -8.92 -12.39
C LEU A 233 10.58 -10.16 -12.66
N MET A 234 11.70 -10.02 -13.37
CA MET A 234 12.64 -11.11 -13.59
C MET A 234 13.30 -11.58 -12.30
N HIS A 235 13.61 -10.68 -11.36
CA HIS A 235 14.11 -11.07 -10.05
C HIS A 235 13.05 -11.91 -9.30
N MET A 236 11.78 -11.46 -9.27
CA MET A 236 10.69 -12.24 -8.68
C MET A 236 10.51 -13.61 -9.36
N HIS A 237 10.66 -13.67 -10.68
CA HIS A 237 10.62 -14.93 -11.43
C HIS A 237 11.76 -15.87 -11.03
N LEU A 238 13.01 -15.37 -11.01
CA LEU A 238 14.19 -16.18 -10.66
C LEU A 238 14.14 -16.64 -9.20
N ALA A 239 13.59 -15.81 -8.31
CA ALA A 239 13.33 -16.14 -6.91
C ALA A 239 12.12 -17.08 -6.71
N ARG A 240 11.49 -17.57 -7.80
CA ARG A 240 10.33 -18.46 -7.80
C ARG A 240 9.06 -17.91 -7.15
N LYS A 241 8.96 -16.58 -7.01
CA LYS A 241 7.84 -15.91 -6.34
C LYS A 241 6.63 -15.71 -7.25
N LEU A 242 6.82 -15.59 -8.57
CA LEU A 242 5.71 -15.39 -9.50
C LEU A 242 5.02 -16.70 -9.90
N GLN A 243 5.74 -17.82 -9.95
CA GLN A 243 5.22 -19.09 -10.47
C GLN A 243 4.30 -19.81 -9.49
N VAL A 244 4.46 -19.51 -8.19
CA VAL A 244 3.69 -20.13 -7.11
C VAL A 244 2.46 -19.30 -6.71
N THR A 245 2.26 -18.13 -7.34
CA THR A 245 1.14 -17.25 -7.04
C THR A 245 -0.16 -17.75 -7.68
N ALA A 246 -1.29 -17.43 -7.08
CA ALA A 246 -2.61 -17.69 -7.66
C ALA A 246 -2.95 -16.72 -8.79
N GLY A 247 -2.50 -15.47 -8.72
CA GLY A 247 -2.73 -14.45 -9.75
C GLY A 247 -1.94 -13.17 -9.51
N ILE A 248 -1.91 -12.28 -10.52
CA ILE A 248 -1.16 -11.02 -10.46
C ILE A 248 -2.01 -9.86 -11.01
N ILE A 249 -2.12 -8.78 -10.26
CA ILE A 249 -2.78 -7.54 -10.65
C ILE A 249 -1.75 -6.42 -10.71
N PHE A 250 -1.61 -5.76 -11.85
CA PHE A 250 -0.80 -4.56 -11.94
C PHE A 250 -1.67 -3.32 -11.70
N GLY A 251 -1.34 -2.62 -10.63
CA GLY A 251 -1.74 -1.25 -10.38
C GLY A 251 -1.09 -0.27 -11.35
N GLN A 252 -1.16 1.03 -11.04
CA GLN A 252 -0.57 2.05 -11.88
C GLN A 252 0.93 2.18 -11.61
N ILE A 253 1.74 1.89 -12.63
CA ILE A 253 3.17 2.25 -12.65
C ILE A 253 3.27 3.66 -13.22
N SER A 254 3.65 4.64 -12.39
CA SER A 254 3.52 6.06 -12.72
C SER A 254 4.85 6.81 -12.79
N LYS A 255 4.82 7.99 -13.41
CA LYS A 255 5.98 8.88 -13.56
C LYS A 255 7.21 8.20 -14.15
N ILE A 256 6.99 7.30 -15.11
CA ILE A 256 8.05 6.62 -15.87
C ILE A 256 8.92 7.69 -16.54
N PRO A 257 10.25 7.72 -16.27
CA PRO A 257 11.14 8.69 -16.86
C PRO A 257 11.12 8.61 -18.39
N LYS A 258 11.01 9.75 -19.07
CA LYS A 258 11.15 9.81 -20.53
C LYS A 258 12.60 9.54 -20.92
N MET A 259 12.79 8.77 -21.99
CA MET A 259 14.11 8.47 -22.55
C MET A 259 14.10 8.82 -24.04
N ASP A 260 15.28 9.16 -24.57
CA ASP A 260 15.44 9.64 -25.95
C ASP A 260 15.37 8.51 -27.00
N LEU A 261 15.54 7.26 -26.60
CA LEU A 261 15.56 6.10 -27.50
C LEU A 261 14.21 5.34 -27.51
N PRO A 262 13.82 4.76 -28.66
CA PRO A 262 12.68 3.85 -28.73
C PRO A 262 12.86 2.66 -27.78
N ARG A 263 11.79 2.29 -27.09
CA ARG A 263 11.73 1.16 -26.16
C ARG A 263 10.34 0.54 -26.15
N PRO A 264 10.19 -0.71 -25.70
CA PRO A 264 8.88 -1.31 -25.50
C PRO A 264 8.03 -0.47 -24.55
N SER A 265 6.72 -0.47 -24.79
CA SER A 265 5.73 -0.01 -23.85
C SER A 265 5.76 -0.84 -22.56
N LEU A 266 5.24 -0.26 -21.48
CA LEU A 266 5.07 -0.98 -20.23
C LEU A 266 4.20 -2.23 -20.41
N GLU A 267 3.15 -2.13 -21.23
CA GLU A 267 2.28 -3.24 -21.56
C GLU A 267 3.03 -4.38 -22.27
N GLU A 268 3.93 -4.06 -23.21
CA GLU A 268 4.79 -5.06 -23.86
C GLU A 268 5.71 -5.73 -22.84
N VAL A 269 6.37 -4.96 -21.96
CA VAL A 269 7.25 -5.53 -20.92
C VAL A 269 6.49 -6.48 -19.99
N ILE A 270 5.30 -6.07 -19.52
CA ILE A 270 4.46 -6.91 -18.67
C ILE A 270 4.02 -8.17 -19.43
N GLN A 271 3.60 -8.01 -20.68
CA GLN A 271 3.13 -9.13 -21.52
C GLN A 271 4.25 -10.15 -21.78
N ASP A 272 5.46 -9.69 -22.08
CA ASP A 272 6.60 -10.56 -22.36
C ASP A 272 7.08 -11.28 -21.10
N THR A 273 7.12 -10.59 -19.96
CA THR A 273 7.61 -11.15 -18.70
C THR A 273 6.59 -12.09 -18.04
N ILE A 274 5.33 -11.67 -17.96
CA ILE A 274 4.27 -12.38 -17.22
C ILE A 274 3.47 -13.31 -18.13
N GLY A 275 3.34 -13.00 -19.41
CA GLY A 275 2.54 -13.78 -20.36
C GLY A 275 3.05 -15.21 -20.57
N CYS A 276 4.29 -15.52 -20.17
CA CYS A 276 4.83 -16.88 -20.16
C CYS A 276 4.23 -17.75 -19.03
N LEU A 277 3.71 -17.15 -17.97
CA LEU A 277 3.10 -17.83 -16.82
C LEU A 277 1.64 -18.21 -17.11
N LYS A 278 1.42 -19.14 -18.05
CA LYS A 278 0.08 -19.48 -18.57
C LYS A 278 -0.95 -19.90 -17.52
N ASN A 279 -0.51 -20.36 -16.35
CA ASN A 279 -1.36 -20.79 -15.25
C ASN A 279 -1.57 -19.71 -14.17
N VAL A 280 -1.08 -18.49 -14.38
CA VAL A 280 -1.17 -17.37 -13.44
C VAL A 280 -2.02 -16.26 -14.08
N PRO A 281 -3.34 -16.25 -13.83
CA PRO A 281 -4.23 -15.20 -14.31
C PRO A 281 -3.72 -13.82 -13.93
N SER A 282 -3.69 -12.90 -14.89
CA SER A 282 -3.15 -11.57 -14.66
C SER A 282 -3.74 -10.50 -15.54
N TYR A 283 -3.84 -9.29 -14.99
CA TYR A 283 -4.28 -8.10 -15.72
C TYR A 283 -3.59 -6.84 -15.16
N SER A 284 -3.60 -5.76 -15.93
CA SER A 284 -3.05 -4.45 -15.54
C SER A 284 -4.11 -3.35 -15.56
N GLY A 285 -3.77 -2.20 -14.98
CA GLY A 285 -4.56 -0.98 -15.03
C GLY A 285 -5.45 -0.75 -13.80
N LEU A 286 -5.28 -1.48 -12.70
CA LEU A 286 -6.00 -1.16 -11.47
C LEU A 286 -5.53 0.22 -10.97
N CYS A 287 -6.45 1.13 -10.65
CA CYS A 287 -6.11 2.49 -10.19
C CYS A 287 -5.70 2.52 -8.70
N CYS A 288 -4.70 1.71 -8.35
CA CYS A 288 -3.98 1.77 -7.06
C CYS A 288 -2.51 2.21 -7.30
N GLY A 289 -1.85 2.67 -6.23
CA GLY A 289 -0.46 3.14 -6.28
C GLY A 289 -0.32 4.65 -6.50
N HIS A 290 0.74 5.07 -7.20
CA HIS A 290 1.11 6.48 -7.39
C HIS A 290 0.37 7.19 -8.54
N GLY A 291 -0.82 6.72 -8.88
CA GLY A 291 -1.73 7.41 -9.78
C GLY A 291 -2.45 8.59 -9.11
N ALA A 292 -3.22 9.35 -9.90
CA ALA A 292 -4.13 10.36 -9.35
C ALA A 292 -5.13 9.73 -8.38
N MET A 293 -5.64 8.55 -8.75
CA MET A 293 -6.55 7.75 -7.94
C MET A 293 -5.79 6.64 -7.22
N LYS A 294 -6.06 6.47 -5.92
CA LYS A 294 -5.36 5.56 -5.01
C LYS A 294 -6.35 4.58 -4.36
N LEU A 295 -6.83 3.60 -5.13
CA LEU A 295 -7.70 2.54 -4.62
C LEU A 295 -7.05 1.87 -3.40
N ILE A 296 -7.86 1.71 -2.34
CA ILE A 296 -7.44 1.04 -1.12
C ILE A 296 -7.49 -0.48 -1.29
N ILE A 297 -6.45 -1.17 -0.87
CA ILE A 297 -6.34 -2.63 -0.94
C ILE A 297 -6.01 -3.16 0.47
N PRO A 298 -6.86 -4.02 1.06
CA PRO A 298 -6.58 -4.64 2.35
C PRO A 298 -5.66 -5.85 2.15
N GLU A 299 -4.50 -5.87 2.80
CA GLU A 299 -3.52 -6.93 2.63
C GLU A 299 -3.75 -8.08 3.63
N GLY A 300 -3.72 -9.31 3.14
CA GLY A 300 -3.83 -10.52 3.96
C GLY A 300 -5.22 -11.16 4.02
N VAL A 301 -6.22 -10.58 3.37
CA VAL A 301 -7.59 -11.10 3.30
C VAL A 301 -7.87 -11.87 2.02
N ASN A 302 -8.87 -12.74 2.05
CA ASN A 302 -9.33 -13.50 0.90
C ASN A 302 -9.94 -12.57 -0.16
N ALA A 303 -9.47 -12.75 -1.39
CA ALA A 303 -9.95 -12.07 -2.57
C ALA A 303 -10.10 -13.07 -3.73
N SER A 304 -10.91 -12.68 -4.70
CA SER A 304 -10.92 -13.32 -6.02
C SER A 304 -10.67 -12.30 -7.12
N MET A 305 -10.10 -12.78 -8.21
CA MET A 305 -9.87 -12.00 -9.40
C MET A 305 -10.32 -12.77 -10.64
N ASN A 306 -10.74 -12.01 -11.66
CA ASN A 306 -11.05 -12.53 -12.98
C ASN A 306 -10.22 -11.74 -13.99
N ALA A 307 -9.21 -12.34 -14.59
CA ALA A 307 -8.41 -11.70 -15.61
C ALA A 307 -9.06 -11.77 -17.00
N THR A 308 -9.97 -12.73 -17.24
CA THR A 308 -10.70 -12.82 -18.52
C THR A 308 -11.69 -11.67 -18.70
N ASN A 309 -12.36 -11.27 -17.62
CA ASN A 309 -13.11 -10.03 -17.52
C ASN A 309 -12.57 -9.28 -16.29
N PRO A 310 -11.50 -8.48 -16.47
CA PRO A 310 -10.71 -7.87 -15.40
C PRO A 310 -11.55 -7.34 -14.23
N SER A 311 -11.40 -7.96 -13.07
CA SER A 311 -12.01 -7.51 -11.82
C SER A 311 -11.27 -8.06 -10.60
N LEU A 312 -11.36 -7.32 -9.49
CA LEU A 312 -10.94 -7.72 -8.16
C LEU A 312 -12.14 -7.65 -7.22
N VAL A 313 -12.32 -8.67 -6.39
CA VAL A 313 -13.36 -8.75 -5.36
C VAL A 313 -12.71 -9.12 -4.03
N ILE A 314 -12.94 -8.30 -3.00
CA ILE A 314 -12.59 -8.59 -1.61
C ILE A 314 -13.75 -9.36 -0.99
N GLU A 315 -13.52 -10.63 -0.67
CA GLU A 315 -14.59 -11.60 -0.38
C GLU A 315 -15.00 -11.66 1.09
N GLU A 316 -14.20 -11.08 1.96
CA GLU A 316 -14.45 -11.03 3.39
C GLU A 316 -14.23 -9.63 3.93
N SER A 317 -14.74 -9.33 5.12
CA SER A 317 -14.42 -8.05 5.73
C SER A 317 -12.94 -8.02 6.14
N PRO A 318 -12.19 -6.96 5.82
CA PRO A 318 -10.83 -6.77 6.33
C PRO A 318 -10.79 -6.20 7.75
N LEU A 319 -11.95 -5.80 8.27
CA LEU A 319 -12.12 -5.18 9.57
C LEU A 319 -13.08 -6.02 10.42
N LYS A 320 -13.04 -5.81 11.73
CA LYS A 320 -14.07 -6.30 12.66
C LYS A 320 -14.85 -5.12 13.21
N GLU A 321 -16.00 -5.41 13.81
CA GLU A 321 -16.75 -4.45 14.63
C GLU A 321 -15.91 -3.91 15.80
#